data_AF-A0A3C2B2D9-F1
#
_entry.id   AF-A0A3C2B2D9-F1
#
_cell.length_a   1.000
_cell.length_b   1.000
_cell.length_c   1.000
_cell.angle_alpha   90.00
_cell.angle_beta   90.00
_cell.angle_gamma   90.00
#
_symmetry.space_group_name_H-M   'P 1'
#
loop_
_entity.id
_entity.type
_entity.pdbx_description
1 polymer ?
#
loop_
_entity_poly.entity_id
_entity_poly.type
_entity_poly.pdbx_seq_one_letter_code
_entity_poly.pdbx_strand_id
1 'polypeptide(L)'
;VVGDAIAGLDSADPSTRVALARLRQECVLAKETLSADSDATVPVLLPNVQTQVRITRAEFEDMVRPIVRETIESLQRALESAGVKATDLKAVLLAGGSSRIPLAADMVRNAMGRPVASDTHPKHAVALGAARFAAAAMASGSAQATLLSGSSLGSKVPPAAPPPAPGG
;
A
#
# COMPACT_ATOMS: atom_id res chain seq x y z
N VAL A 1 -13.71 -20.09 -12.40
CA VAL A 1 -15.19 -20.07 -12.47
C VAL A 1 -15.75 -18.66 -12.35
N VAL A 2 -15.33 -17.83 -11.39
CA VAL A 2 -15.82 -16.42 -11.32
C VAL A 2 -15.19 -15.52 -12.41
N GLY A 3 -13.93 -15.76 -12.79
CA GLY A 3 -13.18 -14.93 -13.75
C GLY A 3 -13.89 -14.69 -15.10
N ASP A 4 -14.40 -15.74 -15.72
CA ASP A 4 -15.05 -15.64 -17.04
C ASP A 4 -16.41 -14.91 -16.98
N ALA A 5 -17.09 -14.97 -15.84
CA ALA A 5 -18.38 -14.32 -15.66
C ALA A 5 -18.27 -12.80 -15.40
N ILE A 6 -17.08 -12.32 -15.01
CA ILE A 6 -16.78 -10.89 -14.86
C ILE A 6 -16.43 -10.27 -16.23
N ALA A 7 -15.87 -11.06 -17.16
CA ALA A 7 -15.42 -10.58 -18.47
C ALA A 7 -16.56 -10.08 -19.38
N GLY A 8 -17.80 -10.51 -19.13
CA GLY A 8 -19.00 -10.08 -19.89
C GLY A 8 -19.74 -8.88 -19.31
N LEU A 9 -19.21 -8.21 -18.30
CA LEU A 9 -19.86 -7.05 -17.67
C LEU A 9 -19.58 -5.76 -18.45
N ASP A 10 -20.64 -5.04 -18.82
CA ASP A 10 -20.51 -3.71 -19.41
C ASP A 10 -20.14 -2.68 -18.33
N SER A 11 -18.88 -2.26 -18.30
CA SER A 11 -18.39 -1.24 -17.38
C SER A 11 -19.01 0.16 -17.56
N ALA A 12 -19.66 0.42 -18.70
CA ALA A 12 -20.35 1.69 -18.97
C ALA A 12 -21.75 1.74 -18.35
N ASP A 13 -22.36 0.59 -18.08
CA ASP A 13 -23.68 0.51 -17.45
C ASP A 13 -23.64 1.02 -15.99
N PRO A 14 -24.49 1.99 -15.61
CA PRO A 14 -24.57 2.51 -14.25
C PRO A 14 -24.81 1.43 -13.19
N SER A 15 -25.61 0.39 -13.48
CA SER A 15 -25.93 -0.65 -12.50
C SER A 15 -24.72 -1.54 -12.19
N THR A 16 -23.96 -1.89 -13.23
CA THR A 16 -22.71 -2.64 -13.14
C THR A 16 -21.65 -1.86 -12.35
N ARG A 17 -21.55 -0.54 -12.58
CA ARG A 17 -20.61 0.32 -11.81
C ARG A 17 -20.92 0.35 -10.32
N VAL A 18 -22.21 0.43 -9.95
CA VAL A 18 -22.63 0.39 -8.54
C VAL A 18 -22.32 -0.97 -7.92
N ALA A 19 -22.59 -2.06 -8.65
CA ALA A 19 -22.29 -3.42 -8.17
C ALA A 19 -20.79 -3.64 -7.95
N LEU A 20 -19.94 -3.17 -8.87
CA LEU A 20 -18.48 -3.25 -8.73
C LEU A 20 -17.96 -2.39 -7.57
N ALA A 21 -18.53 -1.21 -7.34
CA ALA A 21 -18.16 -0.38 -6.20
C ALA A 21 -18.50 -1.06 -4.87
N ARG A 22 -19.66 -1.72 -4.78
CA ARG A 22 -20.03 -2.54 -3.61
C ARG A 22 -19.08 -3.71 -3.43
N LEU A 23 -18.81 -4.48 -4.47
CA LEU A 23 -17.85 -5.58 -4.40
C LEU A 23 -16.46 -5.13 -3.93
N ARG A 24 -15.98 -3.98 -4.39
CA ARG A 24 -14.73 -3.39 -3.89
C ARG A 24 -14.78 -3.12 -2.39
N GLN A 25 -15.90 -2.60 -1.89
CA GLN A 25 -16.08 -2.36 -0.45
C GLN A 25 -16.07 -3.68 0.34
N GLU A 26 -16.74 -4.72 -0.16
CA GLU A 26 -16.72 -6.06 0.45
C GLU A 26 -15.30 -6.65 0.48
N CYS A 27 -14.53 -6.47 -0.60
CA CYS A 27 -13.12 -6.87 -0.61
C CYS A 27 -12.26 -6.10 0.42
N VAL A 28 -12.52 -4.80 0.62
CA VAL A 28 -11.83 -4.01 1.65
C VAL A 28 -12.15 -4.55 3.04
N LEU A 29 -13.42 -4.82 3.33
CA LEU A 29 -13.85 -5.37 4.62
C LEU A 29 -13.26 -6.76 4.86
N ALA A 30 -13.25 -7.62 3.84
CA ALA A 30 -12.62 -8.94 3.95
C ALA A 30 -11.11 -8.82 4.21
N LYS A 31 -10.39 -7.95 3.49
CA LYS A 31 -8.96 -7.68 3.73
C LYS A 31 -8.69 -7.19 5.16
N GLU A 32 -9.53 -6.29 5.67
CA GLU A 32 -9.44 -5.81 7.05
C GLU A 32 -9.70 -6.94 8.05
N THR A 33 -10.71 -7.79 7.80
CA THR A 33 -11.02 -8.97 8.59
C THR A 33 -9.85 -9.95 8.62
N LEU A 34 -9.25 -10.26 7.47
CA LEU A 34 -8.09 -11.14 7.33
C LEU A 34 -6.83 -10.63 8.06
N SER A 35 -6.78 -9.34 8.38
CA SER A 35 -5.69 -8.79 9.21
C SER A 35 -5.81 -9.23 10.68
N ALA A 36 -6.98 -9.66 11.13
CA ALA A 36 -7.25 -10.16 12.48
C ALA A 36 -7.57 -11.67 12.50
N ASP A 37 -8.34 -12.16 11.53
CA ASP A 37 -8.88 -13.52 11.47
C ASP A 37 -8.20 -14.38 10.39
N SER A 38 -8.36 -15.70 10.48
CA SER A 38 -7.73 -16.67 9.57
C SER A 38 -8.40 -16.75 8.19
N ASP A 39 -9.65 -16.33 8.08
CA ASP A 39 -10.43 -16.38 6.85
C ASP A 39 -11.56 -15.35 6.85
N ALA A 40 -12.06 -15.03 5.65
CA ALA A 40 -13.16 -14.13 5.42
C ALA A 40 -14.01 -14.62 4.24
N THR A 41 -15.27 -14.17 4.17
CA THR A 41 -16.16 -14.46 3.04
C THR A 41 -16.57 -13.18 2.35
N VAL A 42 -16.36 -13.11 1.04
CA VAL A 42 -16.71 -11.97 0.19
C VAL A 42 -18.01 -12.29 -0.57
N PRO A 43 -19.12 -11.59 -0.29
CA PRO A 43 -20.31 -11.70 -1.12
C PRO A 43 -20.07 -11.03 -2.49
N VAL A 44 -20.35 -11.76 -3.56
CA VAL A 44 -20.22 -11.30 -4.95
C VAL A 44 -21.61 -11.17 -5.53
N LEU A 45 -22.13 -9.94 -5.57
CA LEU A 45 -23.46 -9.60 -6.08
C LEU A 45 -23.33 -8.71 -7.32
N LEU A 46 -23.11 -9.34 -8.47
CA LEU A 46 -23.00 -8.72 -9.79
C LEU A 46 -24.23 -9.07 -10.63
N PRO A 47 -24.57 -8.29 -11.69
CA PRO A 47 -25.77 -8.53 -12.49
C PRO A 47 -25.94 -9.97 -12.99
N ASN A 48 -24.83 -10.60 -13.39
CA ASN A 48 -24.83 -11.95 -13.96
C ASN A 48 -24.33 -13.03 -12.97
N VAL A 49 -23.91 -12.64 -11.77
CA VAL A 49 -23.25 -13.55 -10.81
C VAL A 49 -23.65 -13.19 -9.40
N GLN A 50 -24.28 -14.14 -8.71
CA GLN A 50 -24.55 -14.05 -7.28
C GLN A 50 -23.92 -15.26 -6.60
N THR A 51 -22.84 -15.03 -5.84
CA THR A 51 -22.11 -16.08 -5.14
C THR A 51 -21.40 -15.53 -3.91
N GLN A 52 -20.75 -16.40 -3.14
CA GLN A 52 -19.87 -16.03 -2.04
C GLN A 52 -18.53 -16.72 -2.23
N VAL A 53 -17.44 -15.98 -1.98
CA VAL A 53 -16.07 -16.50 -2.09
C VAL A 53 -15.45 -16.47 -0.71
N ARG A 54 -15.14 -17.66 -0.18
CA ARG A 54 -14.31 -17.77 1.03
C ARG A 54 -12.84 -17.65 0.64
N ILE A 55 -12.09 -16.90 1.43
CA ILE A 55 -10.66 -16.68 1.27
C ILE A 55 -9.97 -16.80 2.62
N THR A 56 -8.85 -17.50 2.66
CA THR A 56 -8.00 -17.61 3.85
C THR A 56 -6.94 -16.51 3.87
N ARG A 57 -6.39 -16.21 5.06
CA ARG A 57 -5.27 -15.28 5.22
C ARG A 57 -4.07 -15.71 4.37
N ALA A 58 -3.76 -17.01 4.35
CA ALA A 58 -2.63 -17.54 3.60
C ALA A 58 -2.77 -17.25 2.08
N GLU A 59 -3.94 -17.52 1.50
CA GLU A 59 -4.22 -17.24 0.09
C GLU A 59 -4.12 -15.74 -0.21
N PHE A 60 -4.67 -14.89 0.68
CA PHE A 60 -4.55 -13.45 0.55
C PHE A 60 -3.10 -12.97 0.62
N GLU A 61 -2.35 -13.45 1.61
CA GLU A 61 -0.96 -13.10 1.82
C GLU A 61 -0.09 -13.51 0.63
N ASP A 62 -0.33 -14.67 0.04
CA ASP A 62 0.38 -15.10 -1.16
C ASP A 62 0.05 -14.22 -2.38
N MET A 63 -1.19 -13.75 -2.52
CA MET A 63 -1.57 -12.80 -3.58
C MET A 63 -0.87 -11.44 -3.42
N VAL A 64 -0.70 -10.93 -2.20
CA VAL A 64 -0.11 -9.60 -1.98
C VAL A 64 1.41 -9.61 -1.74
N ARG A 65 2.01 -10.78 -1.50
CA ARG A 65 3.45 -10.94 -1.23
C ARG A 65 4.36 -10.24 -2.26
N PRO A 66 4.11 -10.28 -3.58
CA PRO A 66 4.96 -9.59 -4.55
C PRO A 66 4.96 -8.06 -4.34
N ILE A 67 3.80 -7.48 -4.06
CA ILE A 67 3.64 -6.03 -3.85
C ILE A 67 4.31 -5.61 -2.53
N VAL A 68 4.19 -6.43 -1.48
CA VAL A 68 4.90 -6.19 -0.20
C VAL A 68 6.41 -6.27 -0.39
N ARG A 69 6.90 -7.20 -1.22
CA ARG A 69 8.33 -7.29 -1.56
C ARG A 69 8.83 -6.03 -2.27
N GLU A 70 8.12 -5.53 -3.27
CA GLU A 70 8.45 -4.28 -3.97
C GLU A 70 8.53 -3.08 -3.01
N THR A 71 7.67 -3.06 -1.99
CA THR A 71 7.70 -2.04 -0.93
C THR A 71 8.99 -2.12 -0.11
N ILE A 72 9.48 -3.32 0.18
CA ILE A 72 10.74 -3.55 0.92
C ILE A 72 11.96 -3.17 0.07
N GLU A 73 11.96 -3.50 -1.21
CA GLU A 73 13.01 -3.08 -2.14
C GLU A 73 13.07 -1.55 -2.24
N SER A 74 11.91 -0.89 -2.23
CA SER A 74 11.83 0.57 -2.19
C SER A 74 12.38 1.16 -0.88
N LEU A 75 12.12 0.51 0.26
CA LEU A 75 12.72 0.88 1.54
C LEU A 75 14.25 0.75 1.52
N GLN A 76 14.78 -0.34 0.98
CA GLN A 76 16.23 -0.56 0.87
C GLN A 76 16.90 0.52 0.02
N ARG A 77 16.33 0.83 -1.16
CA ARG A 77 16.81 1.94 -2.01
C ARG A 77 16.81 3.28 -1.29
N ALA A 78 15.82 3.53 -0.44
CA ALA A 78 15.75 4.76 0.34
C ALA A 78 16.86 4.85 1.41
N LEU A 79 17.16 3.73 2.08
CA LEU A 79 18.27 3.64 3.04
C LEU A 79 19.63 3.85 2.36
N GLU A 80 19.84 3.22 1.20
CA GLU A 80 21.04 3.39 0.37
C GLU A 80 21.22 4.84 -0.04
N SER A 81 20.15 5.49 -0.52
CA SER A 81 20.18 6.90 -0.92
C SER A 81 20.49 7.84 0.25
N ALA A 82 20.13 7.44 1.48
CA ALA A 82 20.44 8.17 2.70
C ALA A 82 21.83 7.83 3.29
N GLY A 83 22.55 6.84 2.73
CA GLY A 83 23.81 6.34 3.27
C GLY A 83 23.67 5.64 4.62
N VAL A 84 22.47 5.16 4.96
CA VAL A 84 22.15 4.52 6.25
C VAL A 84 22.12 3.01 6.07
N LYS A 85 22.84 2.26 6.91
CA LYS A 85 22.73 0.79 6.89
C LYS A 85 21.49 0.38 7.68
N ALA A 86 20.87 -0.74 7.29
CA ALA A 86 19.78 -1.33 8.08
C ALA A 86 20.22 -1.62 9.54
N THR A 87 21.52 -1.88 9.76
CA THR A 87 22.10 -2.11 11.08
C THR A 87 22.18 -0.87 11.96
N ASP A 88 22.00 0.32 11.39
CA ASP A 88 22.09 1.57 12.12
C ASP A 88 20.68 2.00 12.61
N LEU A 89 19.64 1.35 12.11
CA LEU A 89 18.26 1.58 12.53
C LEU A 89 18.04 1.05 13.95
N LYS A 90 17.48 1.87 14.83
CA LYS A 90 17.05 1.42 16.15
C LYS A 90 15.80 0.55 16.08
N ALA A 91 14.84 0.95 15.26
CA ALA A 91 13.57 0.26 15.03
C ALA A 91 12.95 0.76 13.73
N VAL A 92 11.96 0.02 13.22
CA VAL A 92 11.11 0.42 12.11
C VAL A 92 9.69 0.60 12.63
N LEU A 93 9.09 1.77 12.37
CA LEU A 93 7.71 2.06 12.72
C LEU A 93 6.84 1.91 11.48
N LEU A 94 5.88 1.00 11.54
CA LEU A 94 4.86 0.82 10.52
C LEU A 94 3.71 1.81 10.75
N ALA A 95 3.44 2.61 9.72
CA ALA A 95 2.33 3.55 9.69
C ALA A 95 1.34 3.21 8.57
N GLY A 96 0.10 3.71 8.67
CA GLY A 96 -0.96 3.48 7.67
C GLY A 96 -1.81 2.23 7.93
N GLY A 97 -2.94 2.11 7.21
CA GLY A 97 -3.91 1.04 7.43
C GLY A 97 -3.43 -0.34 6.94
N SER A 98 -2.84 -0.40 5.75
CA SER A 98 -2.40 -1.66 5.13
C SER A 98 -1.20 -2.30 5.84
N SER A 99 -0.46 -1.55 6.65
CA SER A 99 0.66 -2.11 7.43
C SER A 99 0.20 -2.96 8.64
N ARG A 100 -1.12 -3.06 8.86
CA ARG A 100 -1.74 -3.99 9.81
C ARG A 100 -1.81 -5.43 9.29
N ILE A 101 -1.57 -5.65 7.99
CA ILE A 101 -1.49 -6.99 7.42
C ILE A 101 -0.28 -7.70 8.06
N PRO A 102 -0.46 -8.86 8.72
CA PRO A 102 0.63 -9.56 9.42
C PRO A 102 1.87 -9.80 8.54
N LEU A 103 1.67 -10.25 7.31
CA LEU A 103 2.75 -10.42 6.31
C LEU A 103 3.68 -9.21 6.18
N ALA A 104 3.13 -7.98 6.21
CA ALA A 104 3.94 -6.77 6.04
C ALA A 104 4.94 -6.60 7.19
N ALA A 105 4.49 -6.78 8.43
CA ALA A 105 5.37 -6.69 9.60
C ALA A 105 6.42 -7.79 9.61
N ASP A 106 6.03 -9.01 9.23
CA ASP A 106 6.91 -10.18 9.19
C ASP A 106 8.00 -10.00 8.14
N MET A 107 7.64 -9.62 6.92
CA MET A 107 8.60 -9.41 5.84
C MET A 107 9.55 -8.25 6.15
N VAL A 108 9.06 -7.15 6.75
CA VAL A 108 9.91 -6.03 7.17
C VAL A 108 10.88 -6.45 8.28
N ARG A 109 10.41 -7.19 9.31
CA ARG A 109 11.30 -7.72 10.36
C ARG A 109 12.42 -8.57 9.77
N ASN A 110 12.05 -9.49 8.87
CA ASN A 110 13.01 -10.40 8.24
C ASN A 110 14.01 -9.66 7.36
N ALA A 111 13.55 -8.68 6.59
CA ALA A 111 14.42 -7.93 5.68
C ALA A 111 15.36 -6.95 6.42
N MET A 112 14.87 -6.30 7.48
CA MET A 112 15.64 -5.26 8.18
C MET A 112 16.47 -5.83 9.33
N GLY A 113 16.08 -6.99 9.90
CA GLY A 113 16.74 -7.55 11.08
C GLY A 113 16.61 -6.65 12.31
N ARG A 114 15.52 -5.88 12.41
CA ARG A 114 15.31 -4.86 13.44
C ARG A 114 13.94 -4.94 14.08
N PRO A 115 13.80 -4.42 15.32
CA PRO A 115 12.49 -4.32 15.96
C PRO A 115 11.52 -3.55 15.07
N VAL A 116 10.35 -4.14 14.83
CA VAL A 116 9.26 -3.51 14.08
C VAL A 116 8.11 -3.24 15.05
N ALA A 117 7.71 -1.98 15.13
CA ALA A 117 6.54 -1.55 15.89
C ALA A 117 5.43 -1.12 14.91
N SER A 118 4.18 -1.36 15.29
CA SER A 118 3.04 -0.72 14.65
C SER A 118 2.65 0.51 15.48
N ASP A 119 2.35 1.61 14.80
CA ASP A 119 1.83 2.80 15.46
C ASP A 119 0.54 2.48 16.24
N THR A 120 0.46 2.95 17.49
CA THR A 120 -0.73 2.79 18.35
C THR A 120 -1.90 3.64 17.83
N HIS A 121 -1.63 4.72 17.11
CA HIS A 121 -2.61 5.63 16.52
C HIS A 121 -2.29 5.94 15.05
N PRO A 122 -2.30 4.93 14.15
CA PRO A 122 -1.83 5.08 12.76
C PRO A 122 -2.68 6.04 11.93
N LYS A 123 -3.91 6.34 12.37
CA LYS A 123 -4.80 7.32 11.73
C LYS A 123 -4.50 8.77 12.15
N HIS A 124 -3.73 9.00 13.21
CA HIS A 124 -3.52 10.32 13.80
C HIS A 124 -2.06 10.77 13.79
N ALA A 125 -1.08 9.86 13.75
CA ALA A 125 0.33 10.26 13.86
C ALA A 125 0.77 11.27 12.78
N VAL A 126 0.29 11.12 11.55
CA VAL A 126 0.58 12.08 10.47
C VAL A 126 0.00 13.45 10.78
N ALA A 127 -1.29 13.52 11.17
CA ALA A 127 -1.97 14.78 11.47
C ALA A 127 -1.37 15.48 12.71
N LEU A 128 -1.06 14.71 13.76
CA LEU A 128 -0.43 15.21 14.97
C LEU A 128 1.00 15.69 14.71
N GLY A 129 1.76 14.97 13.89
CA GLY A 129 3.09 15.37 13.45
C GLY A 129 3.06 16.69 12.67
N ALA A 130 2.14 16.81 11.72
CA ALA A 130 1.94 18.04 10.95
C ALA A 130 1.55 19.23 11.85
N ALA A 131 0.63 19.03 12.79
CA ALA A 131 0.21 20.07 13.73
C ALA A 131 1.37 20.56 14.62
N ARG A 132 2.19 19.63 15.13
CA ARG A 132 3.39 19.95 15.93
C ARG A 132 4.43 20.71 15.10
N PHE A 133 4.67 20.28 13.87
CA PHE A 133 5.60 20.95 12.97
C PHE A 133 5.17 22.39 12.67
N ALA A 134 3.88 22.60 12.36
CA ALA A 134 3.32 23.92 12.14
C ALA A 134 3.43 24.82 13.39
N ALA A 135 3.11 24.28 14.57
CA ALA A 135 3.24 25.03 15.82
C ALA A 135 4.68 25.48 16.10
N ALA A 136 5.67 24.61 15.87
CA ALA A 136 7.09 24.95 16.03
C ALA A 136 7.53 26.06 15.05
N ALA A 137 7.14 25.94 13.77
CA ALA A 137 7.46 26.95 12.76
C ALA A 137 6.87 28.34 13.09
N MET A 138 5.65 28.38 13.63
CA MET A 138 5.03 29.62 14.10
C MET A 138 5.74 30.21 15.32
N ALA A 139 6.19 29.37 16.26
CA ALA A 139 6.89 29.82 17.46
C ALA A 139 8.30 30.38 17.16
N SER A 140 8.97 29.86 16.12
CA SER A 140 10.32 30.31 15.73
C SER A 140 10.34 31.57 14.86
N GLY A 141 9.18 32.17 14.54
CA GLY A 141 9.10 33.38 13.71
C GLY A 141 9.50 33.19 12.24
N SER A 142 10.01 32.01 11.87
CA SER A 142 10.26 31.60 10.51
C SER A 142 8.95 31.11 9.89
N ALA A 143 8.07 32.04 9.55
CA ALA A 143 6.89 31.76 8.71
C ALA A 143 7.31 31.47 7.25
N GLN A 144 8.31 30.61 7.04
CA GLN A 144 8.36 29.81 5.84
C GLN A 144 7.57 28.55 6.17
N ALA A 145 6.25 28.64 5.99
CA ALA A 145 5.52 27.48 5.53
C ALA A 145 6.19 27.10 4.20
N THR A 146 7.22 26.27 4.25
CA THR A 146 7.62 25.49 3.09
C THR A 146 6.43 24.59 2.84
N LEU A 147 5.44 25.12 2.13
CA LEU A 147 4.66 24.33 1.23
C LEU A 147 5.74 23.55 0.47
N LEU A 148 5.85 22.24 0.75
CA LEU A 148 6.31 21.34 -0.28
C LEU A 148 5.27 21.48 -1.39
N SER A 149 5.40 22.57 -2.15
CA SER A 149 4.91 22.64 -3.50
C SER A 149 5.36 21.33 -4.11
N GLY A 150 4.46 20.62 -4.76
CA GLY A 150 4.79 19.46 -5.58
C GLY A 150 5.66 19.87 -6.77
N SER A 151 6.71 20.69 -6.57
CA SER A 151 7.82 20.83 -7.47
C SER A 151 8.46 19.46 -7.56
N SER A 152 8.05 18.74 -8.61
CA SER A 152 8.79 17.68 -9.26
C SER A 152 10.10 17.36 -8.55
N LEU A 153 10.12 16.25 -7.80
CA LEU A 153 11.33 15.45 -7.74
C LEU A 153 11.81 15.35 -9.18
N GLY A 154 12.93 16.01 -9.47
CA GLY A 154 13.57 15.97 -10.77
C GLY A 154 14.02 14.54 -11.03
N SER A 155 13.10 13.69 -11.44
CA SER A 155 13.41 12.49 -12.19
C SER A 155 13.91 12.99 -13.54
N LYS A 156 15.22 13.20 -13.64
CA LYS A 156 15.87 12.93 -14.92
C LYS A 156 15.63 11.44 -15.18
N VAL A 157 14.52 11.15 -15.86
CA VAL A 157 14.35 9.87 -16.55
C VAL A 157 15.53 9.85 -17.54
N PRO A 158 16.50 8.93 -17.41
CA PRO A 158 17.52 8.79 -18.45
C PRO A 158 16.78 8.51 -19.76
N PRO A 159 17.19 9.12 -20.89
CA PRO A 159 16.56 8.85 -22.17
C PRO A 159 16.59 7.34 -22.42
N ALA A 160 15.43 6.78 -22.77
CA ALA A 160 15.29 5.38 -23.12
C ALA A 160 16.32 5.04 -24.20
N ALA A 161 17.09 3.97 -23.97
CA ALA A 161 18.01 3.45 -24.97
C ALA A 161 17.22 3.12 -26.25
N PRO A 162 17.74 3.48 -27.45
CA PRO A 162 17.07 3.15 -28.70
C PRO A 162 16.96 1.62 -28.85
N PRO A 163 15.87 1.13 -29.47
CA PRO A 163 15.69 -0.29 -29.69
C PRO A 163 16.83 -0.84 -30.58
N PRO A 164 17.29 -2.09 -30.34
CA PRO A 164 18.28 -2.71 -31.19
C PRO A 164 17.75 -2.83 -32.62
N ALA A 165 18.59 -2.50 -33.60
CA ALA A 165 18.26 -2.60 -35.01
C ALA A 165 17.88 -4.05 -35.39
N PRO A 166 16.93 -4.25 -36.32
CA PRO A 166 16.67 -5.57 -36.86
C PRO A 166 17.93 -6.07 -37.59
N GLY A 167 18.48 -7.20 -37.13
CA GLY A 167 19.55 -7.90 -37.81
C GLY A 167 19.07 -8.42 -39.17
N GLY A 168 19.94 -8.31 -40.17
CA GLY A 168 19.79 -8.96 -41.48
C GLY A 168 20.12 -10.45 -41.43
#